data_AF-S9VLZ5-F1
#
_entry.id   AF-S9VLZ5-F1
#
_cell.length_a   1.000
_cell.length_b   1.000
_cell.length_c   1.000
_cell.angle_alpha   90.00
_cell.angle_beta   90.00
_cell.angle_gamma   90.00
#
_symmetry.space_group_name_H-M   'P 1'
#
loop_
_entity.id
_entity.type
_entity.pdbx_description
1 polymer ?
#
loop_
_entity_poly.entity_id
_entity_poly.type
_entity_poly.pdbx_seq_one_letter_code
_entity_poly.pdbx_strand_id
1 'polypeptide(L)'
;MSSGGDVPPVDKLGFGDVIFMNRKCLSMKDPLGIGLCLFTKTENRFDHVGLVLKISDKDFRSFPVAGQHAKERSPSGTYVLETNTRGVTLYTAEKRISQSSSHEIAKRSVVVGEANAAAMKQRMLRELESMYSVPYQSNVLEVIPSVLSPPDKMDRMDAVRKIVELEHQRNNMKKRLASASVSSDRNFLTVVDEAFEKTQLFLLRTYFPHIQKDATDFPSIDWGEGHFYIDGKNQSTSMVCSEFISNLWQRCGLTIGFVPSSSNRPFDLLDDERFNFLVHGVHFGDLSLVKGTARIVDAHWKSDAKTKECSPPLDDPIAYLNAIRAEAGAPQVTSLAELKQHLPIIPETYAVQSSAFKSTLSDLYIRAAGVGVLFSVTSFLFTPLNFLSVEQQLGVFLVRGNMWSFGFGMFAKNLVFTTAQCLFLFAVTRRAAKQHHSSVVMKTDAPCESAVADLRHPYYEVVRSVAASCVVGHLVSCPVSNWVLYYHFGRQHPGPLPLRLLMRGGLLLTPFCLFLPLQASWVYWYETVGSLIIPTRSSIFRPREDLLQKEYWPHYRMDALFGAAAATLGIDLCRYAVATRVRRSFLKDVYYPSAVPSFGRRKFLPGYRFRLAANAGIFTISASILHLYTLL
;
A
#
# COMPACT_ATOMS: atom_id res chain seq x y z
N MET A 1 30.50 31.57 12.07
CA MET A 1 30.73 31.08 13.44
C MET A 1 31.01 29.59 13.36
N SER A 2 32.20 29.18 13.78
CA SER A 2 32.72 27.81 13.71
C SER A 2 31.93 26.87 14.63
N SER A 3 31.19 25.93 14.04
CA SER A 3 30.63 24.81 14.79
C SER A 3 31.75 23.84 15.12
N GLY A 4 32.15 23.78 16.39
CA GLY A 4 33.01 22.73 16.93
C GLY A 4 32.46 21.36 16.52
N GLY A 5 33.36 20.51 16.03
CA GLY A 5 33.03 19.17 15.58
C GLY A 5 32.73 18.26 16.75
N ASP A 6 31.46 18.08 17.06
CA ASP A 6 31.02 16.88 17.77
C ASP A 6 31.30 15.68 16.84
N VAL A 7 32.20 14.81 17.29
CA VAL A 7 32.44 13.52 16.65
C VAL A 7 31.09 12.79 16.57
N PRO A 8 30.64 12.36 15.38
CA PRO A 8 29.36 11.66 15.27
C PRO A 8 29.38 10.42 16.18
N PRO A 9 28.26 10.06 16.83
CA PRO A 9 28.24 8.99 17.83
C PRO A 9 28.32 7.60 17.19
N VAL A 10 29.45 7.30 16.52
CA VAL A 10 29.73 6.04 15.81
C VAL A 10 29.79 4.88 16.80
N ASP A 11 30.27 5.12 18.01
CA ASP A 11 30.34 4.11 19.09
C ASP A 11 28.96 3.57 19.49
N LYS A 12 27.89 4.35 19.24
CA LYS A 12 26.51 3.93 19.51
C LYS A 12 25.91 3.06 18.40
N LEU A 13 26.61 2.84 17.28
CA LEU A 13 26.12 1.99 16.19
C LEU A 13 26.46 0.52 16.49
N GLY A 14 25.46 -0.34 16.41
CA GLY A 14 25.58 -1.80 16.53
C GLY A 14 25.84 -2.48 15.18
N PHE A 15 26.38 -3.70 15.21
CA PHE A 15 26.42 -4.55 14.01
C PHE A 15 24.99 -4.95 13.65
N GLY A 16 24.62 -4.80 12.38
CA GLY A 16 23.27 -5.12 11.90
C GLY A 16 22.25 -4.00 12.06
N ASP A 17 22.62 -2.88 12.71
CA ASP A 17 21.75 -1.69 12.76
C ASP A 17 21.43 -1.20 11.34
N VAL A 18 20.19 -0.79 11.12
CA VAL A 18 19.75 -0.14 9.88
C VAL A 18 19.82 1.36 10.08
N ILE A 19 20.54 2.04 9.19
CA ILE A 19 20.61 3.51 9.15
C ILE A 19 19.63 4.01 8.09
N PHE A 20 18.78 4.97 8.47
CA PHE A 20 17.79 5.63 7.64
C PHE A 20 18.25 7.04 7.30
N MET A 21 18.08 7.46 6.05
CA MET A 21 18.55 8.74 5.57
C MET A 21 17.46 9.51 4.84
N ASN A 22 17.28 10.78 5.22
CA ASN A 22 16.36 11.71 4.58
C ASN A 22 17.13 12.62 3.62
N ARG A 23 17.24 12.20 2.35
CA ARG A 23 17.96 12.92 1.29
C ARG A 23 17.05 13.96 0.63
N LYS A 24 17.61 15.00 0.05
CA LYS A 24 16.85 15.96 -0.77
C LYS A 24 16.56 15.34 -2.15
N CYS A 25 15.31 14.98 -2.44
CA CYS A 25 14.97 14.32 -3.71
C CYS A 25 15.41 15.16 -4.93
N LEU A 26 15.11 16.47 -4.93
CA LEU A 26 15.46 17.35 -6.05
C LEU A 26 16.95 17.69 -6.19
N SER A 27 17.80 17.29 -5.23
CA SER A 27 19.26 17.42 -5.38
C SER A 27 19.91 16.20 -6.02
N MET A 28 19.13 15.15 -6.30
CA MET A 28 19.60 13.96 -7.01
C MET A 28 19.75 14.27 -8.50
N LYS A 29 20.73 13.63 -9.15
CA LYS A 29 20.99 13.83 -10.59
C LYS A 29 20.20 12.88 -11.50
N ASP A 30 19.76 11.76 -10.94
CA ASP A 30 19.11 10.68 -11.67
C ASP A 30 17.58 10.76 -11.52
N PRO A 31 16.80 10.80 -12.62
CA PRO A 31 15.34 10.81 -12.58
C PRO A 31 14.72 9.62 -11.86
N LEU A 32 15.32 8.42 -11.96
CA LEU A 32 14.82 7.23 -11.28
C LEU A 32 14.93 7.41 -9.76
N GLY A 33 16.10 7.83 -9.28
CA GLY A 33 16.36 8.15 -7.88
C GLY A 33 15.48 9.27 -7.36
N ILE A 34 15.22 10.32 -8.16
CA ILE A 34 14.24 11.36 -7.81
C ILE A 34 12.85 10.73 -7.63
N GLY A 35 12.42 9.90 -8.58
CA GLY A 35 11.12 9.23 -8.55
C GLY A 35 10.96 8.31 -7.34
N LEU A 36 11.93 7.43 -7.11
CA LEU A 36 11.98 6.53 -5.94
C LEU A 36 11.96 7.33 -4.63
N CYS A 37 12.74 8.40 -4.54
CA CYS A 37 12.78 9.26 -3.36
C CYS A 37 11.43 9.93 -3.10
N LEU A 38 10.81 10.50 -4.13
CA LEU A 38 9.49 11.13 -4.01
C LEU A 38 8.42 10.11 -3.63
N PHE A 39 8.48 8.92 -4.22
CA PHE A 39 7.56 7.83 -3.94
C PHE A 39 7.68 7.33 -2.50
N THR A 40 8.87 7.02 -2.01
CA THR A 40 9.04 6.60 -0.61
C THR A 40 8.56 7.69 0.36
N LYS A 41 8.74 8.96 0.00
CA LYS A 41 8.27 10.11 0.80
C LYS A 41 6.76 10.33 0.83
N THR A 42 5.98 9.58 0.06
CA THR A 42 4.52 9.58 0.25
C THR A 42 4.10 8.83 1.51
N GLU A 43 4.95 7.94 2.03
CA GLU A 43 4.66 7.12 3.22
C GLU A 43 5.63 7.43 4.37
N ASN A 44 6.88 7.81 4.06
CA ASN A 44 7.89 8.07 5.08
C ASN A 44 8.98 9.02 4.58
N ARG A 45 9.43 9.94 5.45
CA ARG A 45 10.52 10.88 5.15
C ARG A 45 11.86 10.23 4.75
N PHE A 46 12.12 9.00 5.20
CA PHE A 46 13.37 8.30 4.92
C PHE A 46 13.29 7.55 3.58
N ASP A 47 14.10 7.99 2.62
CA ASP A 47 14.09 7.47 1.24
C ASP A 47 15.25 6.51 0.93
N HIS A 48 16.16 6.31 1.89
CA HIS A 48 17.34 5.48 1.70
C HIS A 48 17.75 4.81 3.01
N VAL A 49 18.25 3.59 2.89
CA VAL A 49 18.75 2.81 4.00
C VAL A 49 20.16 2.29 3.74
N GLY A 50 20.91 2.09 4.82
CA GLY A 50 22.19 1.38 4.83
C GLY A 50 22.27 0.45 6.02
N LEU A 51 23.16 -0.54 5.95
CA LEU A 51 23.38 -1.50 7.02
C LEU A 51 24.71 -1.23 7.71
N VAL A 52 24.72 -1.18 9.04
CA VAL A 52 25.96 -1.02 9.80
C VAL A 52 26.67 -2.35 9.91
N LEU A 53 27.94 -2.36 9.51
CA LEU A 53 28.84 -3.49 9.67
C LEU A 53 30.02 -3.09 10.55
N LYS A 54 30.40 -3.99 11.46
CA LYS A 54 31.63 -3.91 12.27
C LYS A 54 32.63 -4.91 11.75
N ILE A 55 33.55 -4.45 10.91
CA ILE A 55 34.53 -5.28 10.19
C ILE A 55 35.92 -4.89 10.67
N SER A 56 36.59 -5.81 11.36
CA SER A 56 37.97 -5.65 11.79
C SER A 56 38.95 -5.98 10.66
N ASP A 57 40.24 -5.62 10.83
CA ASP A 57 41.28 -6.03 9.89
C ASP A 57 41.41 -7.56 9.74
N LYS A 58 41.10 -8.31 10.80
CA LYS A 58 41.04 -9.78 10.75
C LYS A 58 39.88 -10.27 9.89
N ASP A 59 38.72 -9.60 9.98
CA ASP A 59 37.55 -9.93 9.17
C ASP A 59 37.85 -9.69 7.69
N PHE A 60 38.52 -8.58 7.34
CA PHE A 60 38.93 -8.30 5.94
C PHE A 60 39.90 -9.33 5.34
N ARG A 61 40.69 -10.02 6.17
CA ARG A 61 41.52 -11.13 5.69
C ARG A 61 40.68 -12.36 5.37
N SER A 62 39.61 -12.58 6.13
CA SER A 62 38.69 -13.71 5.95
C SER A 62 37.68 -13.46 4.84
N PHE A 63 37.37 -12.20 4.56
CA PHE A 63 36.37 -11.72 3.60
C PHE A 63 37.01 -10.63 2.71
N PRO A 64 37.84 -11.03 1.72
CA PRO A 64 38.66 -10.09 0.95
C PRO A 64 37.85 -9.21 -0.01
N VAL A 65 36.69 -9.65 -0.50
CA VAL A 65 35.86 -8.84 -1.43
C VAL A 65 35.34 -7.61 -0.70
N ALA A 66 34.93 -7.74 0.57
CA ALA A 66 34.57 -6.59 1.42
C ALA A 66 35.69 -5.52 1.46
N GLY A 67 36.96 -5.95 1.48
CA GLY A 67 38.11 -5.05 1.48
C GLY A 67 38.24 -4.23 0.19
N GLN A 68 37.85 -4.80 -0.95
CA GLN A 68 37.91 -4.12 -2.26
C GLN A 68 36.80 -3.08 -2.42
N HIS A 69 35.65 -3.30 -1.78
CA HIS A 69 34.51 -2.38 -1.80
C HIS A 69 34.54 -1.30 -0.70
N ALA A 70 35.49 -1.40 0.24
CA ALA A 70 35.76 -0.38 1.24
C ALA A 70 36.53 0.80 0.63
N LYS A 71 35.96 2.00 0.67
CA LYS A 71 36.63 3.19 0.11
C LYS A 71 37.89 3.60 0.86
N GLU A 72 37.91 3.34 2.17
CA GLU A 72 38.99 3.70 3.08
C GLU A 72 38.84 2.84 4.35
N ARG A 73 39.87 2.78 5.20
CA ARG A 73 39.83 2.03 6.47
C ARG A 73 39.21 2.88 7.58
N SER A 74 38.19 2.34 8.25
CA SER A 74 37.56 2.98 9.42
C SER A 74 38.43 2.81 10.67
N PRO A 75 38.73 3.88 11.42
CA PRO A 75 39.41 3.79 12.71
C PRO A 75 38.65 2.98 13.77
N SER A 76 37.31 3.06 13.77
CA SER A 76 36.46 2.29 14.69
C SER A 76 36.11 0.88 14.20
N GLY A 77 36.55 0.53 12.98
CA GLY A 77 36.10 -0.69 12.29
C GLY A 77 34.62 -0.66 11.91
N THR A 78 33.97 0.50 11.92
CA THR A 78 32.53 0.65 11.65
C THR A 78 32.29 1.20 10.25
N TYR A 79 31.51 0.47 9.47
CA TYR A 79 31.19 0.77 8.09
C TYR A 79 29.68 0.83 7.88
N VAL A 80 29.26 1.67 6.93
CA VAL A 80 27.89 1.71 6.41
C VAL A 80 27.92 1.10 5.01
N LEU A 81 27.27 -0.05 4.89
CA LEU A 81 27.01 -0.72 3.63
C LEU A 81 25.83 -0.04 2.94
N GLU A 82 26.06 0.50 1.75
CA GLU A 82 25.02 1.14 0.94
C GLU A 82 25.03 0.61 -0.47
N THR A 83 23.82 0.33 -0.98
CA THR A 83 23.58 0.06 -2.40
C THR A 83 23.01 1.33 -3.04
N ASN A 84 23.72 1.89 -4.01
CA ASN A 84 23.34 3.09 -4.76
C ASN A 84 23.67 2.91 -6.24
N THR A 85 23.44 3.89 -7.11
CA THR A 85 23.70 3.79 -8.56
C THR A 85 25.14 3.40 -8.95
N ARG A 86 26.11 3.43 -8.04
CA ARG A 86 27.49 2.92 -8.21
C ARG A 86 27.68 1.47 -7.78
N GLY A 87 26.61 0.76 -7.45
CA GLY A 87 26.62 -0.58 -6.87
C GLY A 87 26.73 -0.57 -5.34
N VAL A 88 27.14 -1.72 -4.80
CA VAL A 88 27.35 -1.93 -3.36
C VAL A 88 28.67 -1.31 -2.93
N THR A 89 28.65 -0.47 -1.90
CA THR A 89 29.85 0.21 -1.40
C THR A 89 29.89 0.22 0.11
N LEU A 90 31.09 0.11 0.68
CA LEU A 90 31.35 0.29 2.10
C LEU A 90 31.97 1.67 2.36
N TYR A 91 31.22 2.51 3.05
CA TYR A 91 31.70 3.80 3.56
C TYR A 91 32.06 3.68 5.03
N THR A 92 33.08 4.40 5.49
CA THR A 92 33.32 4.56 6.93
C THR A 92 32.14 5.31 7.55
N ALA A 93 31.68 4.87 8.72
CA ALA A 93 30.54 5.50 9.38
C ALA A 93 30.82 6.95 9.76
N GLU A 94 32.06 7.22 10.20
CA GLU A 94 32.55 8.54 10.58
C GLU A 94 32.37 9.55 9.45
N LYS A 95 32.88 9.21 8.26
CA LYS A 95 32.82 10.07 7.08
C LYS A 95 31.40 10.13 6.53
N ARG A 96 30.70 8.99 6.49
CA ARG A 96 29.37 8.95 5.91
C ARG A 96 28.38 9.80 6.67
N ILE A 97 28.41 9.77 8.01
CA ILE A 97 27.51 10.56 8.86
C ILE A 97 27.87 12.05 8.81
N SER A 98 29.15 12.38 8.99
CA SER A 98 29.62 13.77 9.01
C SER A 98 29.39 14.47 7.68
N GLN A 99 29.76 13.83 6.56
CA GLN A 99 29.71 14.41 5.21
C GLN A 99 28.38 14.17 4.48
N SER A 100 27.41 13.50 5.10
CA SER A 100 26.10 13.30 4.47
C SER A 100 25.40 14.63 4.22
N SER A 101 24.92 14.82 2.98
CA SER A 101 24.00 15.90 2.60
C SER A 101 22.55 15.64 3.04
N SER A 102 22.27 14.49 3.66
CA SER A 102 20.96 14.19 4.25
C SER A 102 20.67 15.15 5.40
N HIS A 103 19.43 15.60 5.48
CA HIS A 103 18.97 16.46 6.57
C HIS A 103 18.94 15.73 7.92
N GLU A 104 18.66 14.44 7.87
CA GLU A 104 18.42 13.60 9.03
C GLU A 104 18.98 12.20 8.76
N ILE A 105 19.56 11.64 9.81
CA ILE A 105 20.02 10.26 9.87
C ILE A 105 19.51 9.66 11.18
N ALA A 106 18.72 8.60 11.08
CA ALA A 106 18.26 7.80 12.20
C ALA A 106 18.84 6.40 12.10
N LYS A 107 18.88 5.68 13.22
CA LYS A 107 19.22 4.26 13.26
C LYS A 107 18.11 3.48 13.94
N ARG A 108 17.92 2.24 13.50
CA ARG A 108 17.12 1.24 14.20
C ARG A 108 18.00 0.03 14.45
N SER A 109 18.07 -0.40 15.69
CA SER A 109 18.88 -1.55 16.06
C SER A 109 18.17 -2.84 15.67
N VAL A 110 18.92 -3.83 15.19
CA VAL A 110 18.43 -5.22 15.11
C VAL A 110 19.03 -5.94 16.31
N VAL A 111 18.21 -6.21 17.32
CA VAL A 111 18.66 -6.87 18.54
C VAL A 111 18.79 -8.36 18.23
N VAL A 112 20.01 -8.88 18.27
CA VAL A 112 20.28 -10.31 18.17
C VAL A 112 20.80 -10.75 19.53
N GLY A 113 20.11 -11.68 20.20
CA GLY A 113 20.53 -12.18 21.50
C GLY A 113 22.00 -12.63 21.50
N GLU A 114 22.72 -12.39 22.60
CA GLU A 114 24.18 -12.54 22.68
C GLU A 114 24.69 -13.90 22.18
N ALA A 115 23.96 -14.97 22.51
CA ALA A 115 24.28 -16.34 22.10
C ALA A 115 24.35 -16.53 20.57
N ASN A 116 23.58 -15.75 19.80
CA ASN A 116 23.47 -15.88 18.35
C ASN A 116 24.24 -14.81 17.57
N ALA A 117 24.68 -13.74 18.23
CA ALA A 117 25.25 -12.56 17.59
C ALA A 117 26.52 -12.86 16.77
N ALA A 118 27.46 -13.64 17.31
CA ALA A 118 28.71 -13.96 16.63
C ALA A 118 28.49 -14.87 15.40
N ALA A 119 27.66 -15.90 15.53
CA ALA A 119 27.32 -16.80 14.43
C ALA A 119 26.56 -16.05 13.32
N MET A 120 25.64 -15.16 13.69
CA MET A 120 24.91 -14.33 12.75
C MET A 120 25.84 -13.37 11.99
N LYS A 121 26.76 -12.70 12.70
CA LYS A 121 27.79 -11.85 12.08
C LYS A 121 28.57 -12.62 11.02
N GLN A 122 29.07 -13.81 11.35
CA GLN A 122 29.87 -14.60 10.43
C GLN A 122 29.07 -15.07 9.20
N ARG A 123 27.83 -15.52 9.38
CA ARG A 123 26.93 -15.88 8.26
C ARG A 123 26.67 -14.70 7.34
N MET A 124 26.32 -13.55 7.90
CA MET A 124 26.04 -12.33 7.14
C MET A 124 27.25 -11.86 6.32
N LEU A 125 28.45 -11.84 6.92
CA LEU A 125 29.67 -11.46 6.19
C LEU A 125 30.01 -12.44 5.06
N ARG A 126 29.76 -13.75 5.26
CA ARG A 126 29.97 -14.77 4.23
C ARG A 126 29.01 -14.58 3.05
N GLU A 127 27.73 -14.41 3.31
CA GLU A 127 26.73 -14.19 2.26
C GLU A 127 27.03 -12.90 1.48
N LEU A 128 27.48 -11.86 2.19
CA LEU A 128 27.80 -10.57 1.61
C LEU A 128 28.92 -10.62 0.56
N GLU A 129 29.92 -11.51 0.71
CA GLU A 129 30.99 -11.70 -0.30
C GLU A 129 30.42 -12.01 -1.68
N SER A 130 29.32 -12.77 -1.76
CA SER A 130 28.65 -13.13 -3.01
C SER A 130 27.75 -12.02 -3.57
N MET A 131 27.41 -11.01 -2.75
CA MET A 131 26.44 -9.97 -3.08
C MET A 131 27.08 -8.64 -3.50
N TYR A 132 28.38 -8.43 -3.27
CA TYR A 132 29.06 -7.18 -3.63
C TYR A 132 29.02 -6.84 -5.13
N SER A 133 28.94 -7.86 -5.99
CA SER A 133 28.84 -7.69 -7.44
C SER A 133 27.43 -7.34 -7.93
N VAL A 134 26.42 -7.33 -7.05
CA VAL A 134 25.04 -7.05 -7.44
C VAL A 134 24.90 -5.56 -7.83
N PRO A 135 24.52 -5.26 -9.08
CA PRO A 135 24.30 -3.89 -9.53
C PRO A 135 23.06 -3.27 -8.89
N TYR A 136 22.99 -1.94 -8.93
CA TYR A 136 21.82 -1.20 -8.49
C TYR A 136 20.68 -1.30 -9.50
N GLN A 137 19.45 -1.36 -8.99
CA GLN A 137 18.26 -1.46 -9.82
C GLN A 137 18.07 -0.22 -10.70
N SER A 138 18.12 -0.41 -12.02
CA SER A 138 17.88 0.66 -13.01
C SER A 138 16.60 0.46 -13.83
N ASN A 139 16.02 -0.74 -13.80
CA ASN A 139 14.78 -1.04 -14.52
C ASN A 139 13.56 -0.73 -13.65
N VAL A 140 12.74 0.24 -14.09
CA VAL A 140 11.50 0.68 -13.40
C VAL A 140 10.51 -0.48 -13.22
N LEU A 141 10.45 -1.42 -14.17
CA LEU A 141 9.50 -2.52 -14.08
C LEU A 141 9.80 -3.40 -12.87
N GLU A 142 11.06 -3.69 -12.60
CA GLU A 142 11.46 -4.55 -11.48
C GLU A 142 11.34 -3.86 -10.11
N VAL A 143 11.06 -2.55 -10.09
CA VAL A 143 10.73 -1.80 -8.87
C VAL A 143 9.24 -1.96 -8.52
N ILE A 144 8.39 -2.39 -9.46
CA ILE A 144 6.94 -2.55 -9.25
C ILE A 144 6.58 -3.32 -7.97
N PRO A 145 7.23 -4.44 -7.60
CA PRO A 145 6.88 -5.17 -6.38
C PRO A 145 7.12 -4.34 -5.13
N SER A 146 8.19 -3.53 -5.08
CA SER A 146 8.43 -2.60 -3.97
C SER A 146 7.41 -1.47 -3.93
N VAL A 147 6.96 -0.97 -5.09
CA VAL A 147 6.04 0.16 -5.22
C VAL A 147 4.59 -0.24 -4.96
N LEU A 148 4.22 -1.49 -5.26
CA LEU A 148 2.86 -1.98 -5.11
C LEU A 148 2.73 -2.90 -3.90
N SER A 149 1.86 -2.51 -2.97
CA SER A 149 1.40 -3.29 -1.85
C SER A 149 -0.13 -3.40 -1.88
N PRO A 150 -0.70 -4.11 -2.87
CA PRO A 150 -2.15 -4.32 -2.95
C PRO A 150 -2.68 -4.96 -1.66
N PRO A 151 -3.98 -4.79 -1.35
CA PRO A 151 -4.61 -5.43 -0.19
C PRO A 151 -4.39 -6.94 -0.15
N ASP A 152 -4.39 -7.58 -1.32
CA ASP A 152 -4.07 -8.99 -1.52
C ASP A 152 -2.68 -9.40 -0.98
N LYS A 153 -1.65 -8.59 -1.25
CA LYS A 153 -0.30 -8.80 -0.73
C LYS A 153 -0.25 -8.60 0.77
N MET A 154 -0.98 -7.61 1.31
CA MET A 154 -1.09 -7.39 2.76
C MET A 154 -1.75 -8.57 3.47
N ASP A 155 -2.78 -9.16 2.89
CA ASP A 155 -3.44 -10.35 3.44
C ASP A 155 -2.52 -11.58 3.37
N ARG A 156 -1.73 -11.74 2.29
CA ARG A 156 -0.66 -12.75 2.23
C ARG A 156 0.37 -12.56 3.34
N MET A 157 0.80 -11.33 3.61
CA MET A 157 1.76 -11.06 4.70
C MET A 157 1.25 -11.52 6.06
N ASP A 158 0.01 -11.19 6.40
CA ASP A 158 -0.63 -11.64 7.63
C ASP A 158 -0.74 -13.17 7.67
N ALA A 159 -1.08 -13.79 6.53
CA ALA A 159 -1.15 -15.24 6.42
C ALA A 159 0.21 -15.91 6.68
N VAL A 160 1.32 -15.39 6.14
CA VAL A 160 2.67 -15.90 6.42
C VAL A 160 3.00 -15.80 7.90
N ARG A 161 2.75 -14.64 8.51
CA ARG A 161 2.99 -14.46 9.95
C ARG A 161 2.28 -15.54 10.76
N LYS A 162 0.99 -15.75 10.49
CA LYS A 162 0.18 -16.79 11.15
C LYS A 162 0.71 -18.20 10.88
N ILE A 163 1.17 -18.49 9.66
CA ILE A 163 1.79 -19.79 9.32
C ILE A 163 3.04 -20.03 10.19
N VAL A 164 3.93 -19.04 10.29
CA VAL A 164 5.18 -19.13 11.09
C VAL A 164 4.89 -19.26 12.58
N GLU A 165 3.96 -18.46 13.11
CA GLU A 165 3.56 -18.56 14.51
C GLU A 165 2.96 -19.94 14.82
N LEU A 166 2.06 -20.44 13.97
CA LEU A 166 1.49 -21.78 14.12
C LEU A 166 2.57 -22.87 14.04
N GLU A 167 3.60 -22.70 13.20
CA GLU A 167 4.69 -23.67 13.07
C GLU A 167 5.50 -23.73 14.36
N HIS A 168 5.79 -22.56 14.92
CA HIS A 168 6.42 -22.45 16.23
C HIS A 168 5.57 -23.14 17.31
N GLN A 169 4.27 -22.88 17.34
CA GLN A 169 3.37 -23.52 18.32
C GLN A 169 3.31 -25.03 18.17
N ARG A 170 3.28 -25.55 16.95
CA ARG A 170 3.33 -27.00 16.69
C ARG A 170 4.65 -27.60 17.17
N ASN A 171 5.77 -26.93 16.96
CA ASN A 171 7.07 -27.39 17.47
C ASN A 171 7.11 -27.42 19.01
N ASN A 172 6.53 -26.43 19.68
CA ASN A 172 6.39 -26.43 21.13
C ASN A 172 5.39 -27.50 21.61
N MET A 173 4.32 -27.73 20.86
CA MET A 173 3.33 -28.78 21.12
C MET A 173 3.96 -30.17 21.05
N LYS A 174 4.78 -30.45 20.01
CA LYS A 174 5.52 -31.71 19.86
C LYS A 174 6.44 -31.98 21.07
N LYS A 175 7.13 -30.95 21.59
CA LYS A 175 7.93 -31.07 22.82
C LYS A 175 7.06 -31.43 24.03
N ARG A 176 5.91 -30.77 24.21
CA ARG A 176 4.97 -31.06 25.31
C ARG A 176 4.37 -32.46 25.22
N LEU A 177 3.99 -32.90 24.01
CA LEU A 177 3.50 -34.25 23.73
C LEU A 177 4.53 -35.33 24.08
N ALA A 178 5.82 -35.07 23.83
CA ALA A 178 6.90 -35.98 24.22
C ALA A 178 7.03 -36.12 25.75
N SER A 179 6.73 -35.05 26.51
CA SER A 179 6.77 -35.04 27.99
C SER A 179 5.47 -35.46 28.69
N ALA A 180 4.36 -35.60 27.96
CA ALA A 180 3.05 -35.85 28.54
C ALA A 180 2.87 -37.33 28.97
N SER A 181 2.62 -37.56 30.26
CA SER A 181 2.45 -38.89 30.87
C SER A 181 1.00 -39.36 30.94
N VAL A 182 0.01 -38.45 30.91
CA VAL A 182 -1.42 -38.76 31.06
C VAL A 182 -2.11 -38.84 29.68
N SER A 183 -2.95 -39.87 29.48
CA SER A 183 -3.62 -40.13 28.18
C SER A 183 -4.65 -39.08 27.79
N SER A 184 -5.39 -38.50 28.75
CA SER A 184 -6.35 -37.41 28.50
C SER A 184 -5.67 -36.15 27.99
N ASP A 185 -4.52 -35.80 28.55
CA ASP A 185 -3.75 -34.61 28.20
C ASP A 185 -3.10 -34.80 26.84
N ARG A 186 -2.54 -35.99 26.55
CA ARG A 186 -2.05 -36.32 25.20
C ARG A 186 -3.14 -36.16 24.15
N ASN A 187 -4.34 -36.68 24.39
CA ASN A 187 -5.45 -36.58 23.44
C ASN A 187 -5.87 -35.13 23.19
N PHE A 188 -5.95 -34.30 24.24
CA PHE A 188 -6.22 -32.87 24.11
C PHE A 188 -5.16 -32.17 23.26
N LEU A 189 -3.88 -32.35 23.60
CA LEU A 189 -2.75 -31.72 22.90
C LEU A 189 -2.68 -32.15 21.43
N THR A 190 -2.95 -33.42 21.11
CA THR A 190 -3.01 -33.91 19.72
C THR A 190 -4.11 -33.23 18.92
N VAL A 191 -5.32 -33.08 19.48
CA VAL A 191 -6.42 -32.41 18.79
C VAL A 191 -6.11 -30.92 18.53
N VAL A 192 -5.40 -30.26 19.44
CA VAL A 192 -4.95 -28.88 19.24
C VAL A 192 -3.87 -28.81 18.16
N ASP A 193 -2.89 -29.73 18.15
CA ASP A 193 -1.86 -29.80 17.09
C ASP A 193 -2.50 -30.00 15.70
N GLU A 194 -3.46 -30.91 15.59
CA GLU A 194 -4.23 -31.13 14.35
C GLU A 194 -4.99 -29.88 13.91
N ALA A 195 -5.54 -29.09 14.86
CA ALA A 195 -6.23 -27.87 14.55
C ALA A 195 -5.27 -26.81 13.99
N PHE A 196 -4.09 -26.66 14.60
CA PHE A 196 -3.04 -25.78 14.09
C PHE A 196 -2.58 -26.20 12.69
N GLU A 197 -2.36 -27.49 12.47
CA GLU A 197 -2.01 -28.03 11.15
C GLU A 197 -3.07 -27.74 10.10
N LYS A 198 -4.35 -28.06 10.39
CA LYS A 198 -5.46 -27.80 9.47
C LYS A 198 -5.56 -26.31 9.12
N THR A 199 -5.35 -25.41 10.09
CA THR A 199 -5.33 -23.97 9.85
C THR A 199 -4.13 -23.53 9.00
N GLN A 200 -2.92 -24.03 9.25
CA GLN A 200 -1.76 -23.75 8.39
C GLN A 200 -2.01 -24.15 6.94
N LEU A 201 -2.56 -25.34 6.72
CA LEU A 201 -2.88 -25.82 5.38
C LEU A 201 -3.96 -25.01 4.69
N PHE A 202 -4.96 -24.57 5.45
CA PHE A 202 -5.97 -23.66 4.94
C PHE A 202 -5.35 -22.35 4.48
N LEU A 203 -4.51 -21.72 5.32
CA LEU A 203 -3.81 -20.48 4.97
C LEU A 203 -2.95 -20.66 3.71
N LEU A 204 -2.21 -21.74 3.62
CA LEU A 204 -1.34 -22.03 2.47
C LEU A 204 -2.13 -22.25 1.18
N ARG A 205 -3.14 -23.13 1.21
CA ARG A 205 -3.95 -23.42 0.02
C ARG A 205 -4.74 -22.20 -0.45
N THR A 206 -5.14 -21.34 0.49
CA THR A 206 -5.93 -20.15 0.17
C THR A 206 -5.04 -19.05 -0.40
N TYR A 207 -4.00 -18.63 0.33
CA TYR A 207 -3.23 -17.42 0.02
C TYR A 207 -1.98 -17.66 -0.83
N PHE A 208 -1.49 -18.90 -0.90
CA PHE A 208 -0.26 -19.25 -1.62
C PHE A 208 -0.47 -20.44 -2.58
N PRO A 209 -1.42 -20.36 -3.53
CA PRO A 209 -1.66 -21.44 -4.49
C PRO A 209 -0.51 -21.66 -5.48
N HIS A 210 0.35 -20.65 -5.61
CA HIS A 210 1.37 -20.50 -6.66
C HIS A 210 2.76 -20.94 -6.18
N ILE A 211 2.98 -21.00 -4.87
CA ILE A 211 4.23 -21.44 -4.27
C ILE A 211 4.26 -22.96 -4.20
N GLN A 212 5.39 -23.55 -4.60
CA GLN A 212 5.62 -24.98 -4.54
C GLN A 212 5.75 -25.46 -3.09
N LYS A 213 5.31 -26.69 -2.84
CA LYS A 213 5.40 -27.32 -1.53
C LYS A 213 6.47 -28.39 -1.61
N ASP A 214 7.34 -28.41 -0.61
CA ASP A 214 8.33 -29.49 -0.50
C ASP A 214 7.61 -30.81 -0.21
N ALA A 215 8.05 -31.88 -0.88
CA ALA A 215 7.42 -33.19 -0.79
C ALA A 215 7.79 -33.94 0.51
N THR A 216 8.80 -33.47 1.24
CA THR A 216 9.47 -34.24 2.31
C THR A 216 9.02 -33.89 3.72
N ASP A 217 8.55 -32.66 3.97
CA ASP A 217 8.04 -32.22 5.28
C ASP A 217 6.76 -31.39 5.13
N PHE A 218 5.83 -31.54 6.07
CA PHE A 218 4.50 -30.96 5.95
C PHE A 218 4.12 -30.03 7.12
N PRO A 219 3.75 -28.76 6.86
CA PRO A 219 3.95 -28.01 5.62
C PRO A 219 5.32 -27.29 5.62
N SER A 220 6.31 -27.78 4.87
CA SER A 220 7.47 -26.96 4.49
C SER A 220 7.22 -26.31 3.11
N ILE A 221 7.66 -25.05 2.99
CA ILE A 221 7.39 -24.19 1.84
C ILE A 221 8.72 -23.68 1.35
N ASP A 222 8.99 -23.84 0.06
CA ASP A 222 10.10 -23.15 -0.58
C ASP A 222 9.70 -21.71 -0.86
N TRP A 223 10.09 -20.82 0.06
CA TRP A 223 9.89 -19.39 -0.13
C TRP A 223 10.82 -18.80 -1.20
N GLY A 224 11.80 -19.53 -1.73
CA GLY A 224 12.77 -19.04 -2.72
C GLY A 224 12.15 -18.65 -4.06
N GLU A 225 11.12 -19.38 -4.50
CA GLU A 225 10.57 -19.28 -5.85
C GLU A 225 9.03 -19.29 -5.89
N GLY A 226 8.47 -19.19 -7.09
CA GLY A 226 7.04 -19.39 -7.34
C GLY A 226 6.13 -18.25 -6.85
N HIS A 227 6.63 -17.01 -6.80
CA HIS A 227 5.89 -15.81 -6.38
C HIS A 227 5.15 -15.13 -7.54
N PHE A 228 4.05 -14.43 -7.24
CA PHE A 228 3.46 -13.50 -8.19
C PHE A 228 4.38 -12.31 -8.47
N TYR A 229 4.30 -11.74 -9.66
CA TYR A 229 5.09 -10.55 -10.03
C TYR A 229 4.93 -9.41 -9.00
N ILE A 230 3.71 -9.16 -8.51
CA ILE A 230 3.45 -8.09 -7.53
C ILE A 230 3.98 -8.41 -6.12
N ASP A 231 4.16 -9.70 -5.81
CA ASP A 231 4.81 -10.14 -4.57
C ASP A 231 6.33 -10.01 -4.65
N GLY A 232 6.88 -10.10 -5.86
CA GLY A 232 8.29 -9.90 -6.14
C GLY A 232 9.09 -11.19 -6.10
N LYS A 233 10.41 -11.06 -5.92
CA LYS A 233 11.35 -12.18 -5.91
C LYS A 233 12.36 -12.01 -4.79
N ASN A 234 12.78 -13.13 -4.20
CA ASN A 234 13.82 -13.11 -3.18
C ASN A 234 15.19 -12.83 -3.79
N GLN A 235 15.48 -13.43 -4.95
CA GLN A 235 16.77 -13.28 -5.60
C GLN A 235 16.62 -12.41 -6.86
N SER A 236 17.08 -11.17 -6.76
CA SER A 236 17.15 -10.24 -7.90
C SER A 236 18.57 -10.15 -8.44
N THR A 237 18.69 -9.98 -9.75
CA THR A 237 19.97 -9.70 -10.44
C THR A 237 20.49 -8.29 -10.21
N SER A 238 19.63 -7.39 -9.72
CA SER A 238 19.89 -6.01 -9.37
C SER A 238 18.96 -5.62 -8.23
N MET A 239 19.39 -4.73 -7.33
CA MET A 239 18.64 -4.44 -6.11
C MET A 239 18.69 -2.95 -5.73
N VAL A 240 17.62 -2.44 -5.13
CA VAL A 240 17.69 -1.16 -4.39
C VAL A 240 18.18 -1.38 -2.95
N CYS A 241 18.38 -0.28 -2.21
CA CYS A 241 18.99 -0.30 -0.88
C CYS A 241 18.25 -1.18 0.16
N SER A 242 16.92 -1.13 0.22
CA SER A 242 16.12 -1.93 1.15
C SER A 242 16.08 -3.40 0.75
N GLU A 243 15.90 -3.69 -0.53
CA GLU A 243 15.88 -5.04 -1.09
C GLU A 243 17.19 -5.78 -0.80
N PHE A 244 18.32 -5.10 -0.95
CA PHE A 244 19.64 -5.66 -0.67
C PHE A 244 19.76 -6.13 0.78
N ILE A 245 19.36 -5.28 1.74
CA ILE A 245 19.40 -5.60 3.17
C ILE A 245 18.47 -6.77 3.48
N SER A 246 17.23 -6.71 2.97
CA SER A 246 16.25 -7.78 3.16
C SER A 246 16.71 -9.10 2.56
N ASN A 247 17.31 -9.10 1.37
CA ASN A 247 17.83 -10.32 0.78
C ASN A 247 18.99 -10.91 1.57
N LEU A 248 19.91 -10.06 2.07
CA LEU A 248 20.99 -10.50 2.92
C LEU A 248 20.47 -11.16 4.20
N TRP A 249 19.44 -10.57 4.83
CA TRP A 249 18.78 -11.13 6.01
C TRP A 249 18.10 -12.48 5.75
N GLN A 250 17.45 -12.63 4.60
CA GLN A 250 16.85 -13.90 4.19
C GLN A 250 17.92 -14.97 3.98
N ARG A 251 19.00 -14.64 3.23
CA ARG A 251 20.11 -15.58 2.96
C ARG A 251 20.83 -16.03 4.22
N CYS A 252 21.01 -15.14 5.20
CA CYS A 252 21.68 -15.49 6.46
C CYS A 252 20.74 -16.13 7.50
N GLY A 253 19.47 -16.39 7.15
CA GLY A 253 18.48 -17.05 8.00
C GLY A 253 17.96 -16.17 9.14
N LEU A 254 18.01 -14.84 9.00
CA LEU A 254 17.46 -13.91 9.98
C LEU A 254 15.94 -13.79 9.86
N THR A 255 15.43 -13.74 8.63
CA THR A 255 14.00 -13.60 8.32
C THR A 255 13.55 -14.68 7.34
N ILE A 256 12.25 -14.98 7.33
CA ILE A 256 11.66 -15.87 6.32
C ILE A 256 11.70 -15.22 4.93
N GLY A 257 11.61 -16.04 3.87
CA GLY A 257 11.61 -15.57 2.48
C GLY A 257 10.35 -14.83 2.03
N PHE A 258 9.39 -14.55 2.90
CA PHE A 258 8.21 -13.74 2.57
C PHE A 258 7.99 -12.63 3.60
N VAL A 259 7.79 -11.37 3.19
CA VAL A 259 7.66 -10.88 1.79
C VAL A 259 8.98 -11.00 1.01
N PRO A 260 8.93 -11.27 -0.31
CA PRO A 260 10.14 -11.31 -1.12
C PRO A 260 10.98 -10.04 -0.98
N SER A 261 12.31 -10.16 -1.00
CA SER A 261 13.21 -9.02 -0.77
C SER A 261 12.93 -7.84 -1.70
N SER A 262 12.60 -8.09 -2.98
CA SER A 262 12.32 -7.07 -4.00
C SER A 262 11.04 -6.25 -3.73
N SER A 263 10.31 -6.59 -2.68
CA SER A 263 9.06 -5.95 -2.29
C SER A 263 9.20 -5.03 -1.10
N ASN A 264 10.38 -4.98 -0.47
CA ASN A 264 10.63 -4.17 0.71
C ASN A 264 11.14 -2.79 0.33
N ARG A 265 10.50 -1.76 0.89
CA ARG A 265 10.86 -0.35 0.79
C ARG A 265 11.65 0.09 2.03
N PRO A 266 12.33 1.25 1.97
CA PRO A 266 13.05 1.79 3.12
C PRO A 266 12.23 1.88 4.40
N PHE A 267 10.94 2.25 4.31
CA PHE A 267 10.11 2.37 5.51
C PHE A 267 9.67 1.03 6.09
N ASP A 268 9.62 -0.07 5.31
CA ASP A 268 9.21 -1.37 5.84
C ASP A 268 10.16 -1.81 6.97
N LEU A 269 11.44 -1.38 6.91
CA LEU A 269 12.45 -1.61 7.96
C LEU A 269 12.19 -0.83 9.26
N LEU A 270 11.17 0.03 9.30
CA LEU A 270 10.64 0.69 10.50
C LEU A 270 9.38 0.01 11.05
N ASP A 271 8.82 -0.98 10.36
CA ASP A 271 7.57 -1.64 10.74
C ASP A 271 7.85 -3.08 11.19
N ASP A 272 7.53 -3.37 12.46
CA ASP A 272 7.74 -4.69 13.06
C ASP A 272 6.85 -5.76 12.47
N GLU A 273 5.72 -5.38 11.85
CA GLU A 273 4.78 -6.35 11.28
C GLU A 273 5.19 -6.83 9.88
N ARG A 274 6.19 -6.19 9.27
CA ARG A 274 6.63 -6.50 7.90
C ARG A 274 7.62 -7.65 7.82
N PHE A 275 8.33 -7.94 8.91
CA PHE A 275 9.39 -8.95 8.95
C PHE A 275 9.07 -10.09 9.90
N ASN A 276 9.10 -11.31 9.38
CA ASN A 276 8.98 -12.52 10.19
C ASN A 276 10.39 -13.03 10.53
N PHE A 277 10.90 -12.66 11.71
CA PHE A 277 12.19 -13.14 12.20
C PHE A 277 12.12 -14.63 12.58
N LEU A 278 13.10 -15.42 12.11
CA LEU A 278 13.14 -16.87 12.37
C LEU A 278 13.83 -17.20 13.70
N VAL A 279 14.73 -16.33 14.15
CA VAL A 279 15.53 -16.56 15.36
C VAL A 279 14.82 -15.96 16.56
N HIS A 280 14.51 -16.79 17.56
CA HIS A 280 13.88 -16.33 18.80
C HIS A 280 14.72 -15.25 19.50
N GLY A 281 14.05 -14.20 19.96
CA GLY A 281 14.68 -13.05 20.60
C GLY A 281 15.29 -12.03 19.61
N VAL A 282 15.24 -12.29 18.30
CA VAL A 282 15.53 -11.26 17.30
C VAL A 282 14.31 -10.35 17.12
N HIS A 283 14.52 -9.06 17.32
CA HIS A 283 13.50 -8.04 17.14
C HIS A 283 14.16 -6.71 16.77
N PHE A 284 13.36 -5.79 16.25
CA PHE A 284 13.80 -4.41 16.10
C PHE A 284 13.78 -3.70 17.44
N GLY A 285 14.85 -2.95 17.72
CA GLY A 285 14.89 -2.00 18.82
C GLY A 285 14.31 -0.64 18.43
N ASP A 286 14.36 0.28 19.39
CA ASP A 286 13.85 1.64 19.21
C ASP A 286 14.61 2.42 18.12
N LEU A 287 13.86 3.27 17.42
CA LEU A 287 14.43 4.23 16.49
C LEU A 287 15.13 5.35 17.26
N SER A 288 16.39 5.63 16.94
CA SER A 288 17.18 6.68 17.59
C SER A 288 17.88 7.58 16.57
N LEU A 289 18.03 8.86 16.90
CA LEU A 289 18.70 9.81 16.01
C LEU A 289 20.21 9.68 16.09
N VAL A 290 20.84 9.69 14.91
CA VAL A 290 22.30 9.76 14.74
C VAL A 290 22.71 11.17 14.32
N LYS A 291 21.91 11.85 13.48
CA LYS A 291 22.12 13.22 13.01
C LYS A 291 20.77 13.89 12.76
N GLY A 292 20.49 15.05 13.36
CA GLY A 292 19.24 15.79 13.18
C GLY A 292 18.73 16.42 14.48
N THR A 293 17.53 17.00 14.46
CA THR A 293 16.90 17.64 15.62
C THR A 293 15.83 16.74 16.26
N ALA A 294 15.93 16.51 17.58
CA ALA A 294 15.10 15.57 18.35
C ALA A 294 13.58 15.83 18.24
N ARG A 295 13.18 17.09 18.11
CA ARG A 295 11.77 17.52 18.06
C ARG A 295 10.95 16.87 16.92
N ILE A 296 11.60 16.37 15.88
CA ILE A 296 10.95 15.88 14.66
C ILE A 296 10.77 14.35 14.65
N VAL A 297 11.49 13.60 15.49
CA VAL A 297 11.30 12.15 15.67
C VAL A 297 10.21 11.87 16.71
N ASP A 298 10.18 12.68 17.78
CA ASP A 298 9.18 12.59 18.85
C ASP A 298 7.75 12.85 18.35
N ALA A 299 7.57 13.74 17.37
CA ALA A 299 6.25 14.12 16.86
C ALA A 299 5.59 13.08 15.95
N HIS A 300 6.36 12.16 15.37
CA HIS A 300 5.82 11.14 14.44
C HIS A 300 5.82 9.74 15.02
N TRP A 301 6.79 9.36 15.86
CA TRP A 301 6.99 7.95 16.21
C TRP A 301 7.12 7.64 17.70
N LYS A 302 7.03 8.64 18.60
CA LYS A 302 6.94 8.38 20.04
C LYS A 302 5.53 8.09 20.55
N SER A 303 4.46 8.17 19.73
CA SER A 303 3.11 7.85 20.24
C SER A 303 2.80 6.36 20.33
N ASP A 304 3.48 5.49 19.58
CA ASP A 304 3.05 4.08 19.44
C ASP A 304 4.10 3.07 19.92
N ALA A 305 5.21 3.54 20.50
CA ALA A 305 6.17 2.68 21.22
C ALA A 305 5.67 2.29 22.63
N LYS A 306 4.36 2.07 22.80
CA LYS A 306 3.94 1.08 23.78
C LYS A 306 4.35 -0.26 23.18
N THR A 307 5.48 -0.76 23.64
CA THR A 307 5.82 -2.19 23.62
C THR A 307 4.54 -3.01 23.56
N LYS A 308 4.31 -3.70 22.43
CA LYS A 308 3.18 -4.61 22.22
C LYS A 308 3.09 -5.60 23.40
N GLU A 309 2.28 -5.28 24.39
CA GLU A 309 1.90 -6.19 25.47
C GLU A 309 0.79 -7.19 25.07
N CYS A 310 0.38 -7.22 23.80
CA CYS A 310 -0.62 -8.16 23.29
C CYS A 310 -0.13 -8.98 22.10
N SER A 311 1.13 -9.44 22.10
CA SER A 311 1.45 -10.64 21.29
C SER A 311 1.09 -11.86 22.13
N PRO A 312 0.30 -12.81 21.61
CA PRO A 312 -0.04 -14.02 22.36
C PRO A 312 1.26 -14.75 22.78
N PRO A 313 1.32 -15.31 24.00
CA PRO A 313 2.54 -15.92 24.52
C PRO A 313 2.98 -17.07 23.59
N LEU A 314 4.14 -16.91 22.95
CA LEU A 314 4.64 -17.90 21.99
C LEU A 314 5.19 -19.16 22.66
N ASP A 315 5.49 -19.10 23.95
CA ASP A 315 6.08 -20.21 24.72
C ASP A 315 5.04 -21.24 25.22
N ASP A 316 3.75 -20.89 25.21
CA ASP A 316 2.67 -21.77 25.63
C ASP A 316 1.59 -21.95 24.55
N PRO A 317 1.54 -23.13 23.89
CA PRO A 317 0.56 -23.41 22.84
C PRO A 317 -0.91 -23.29 23.27
N ILE A 318 -1.23 -23.55 24.54
CA ILE A 318 -2.60 -23.47 25.06
C ILE A 318 -2.96 -22.02 25.39
N ALA A 319 -2.03 -21.27 25.99
CA ALA A 319 -2.24 -19.84 26.20
C ALA A 319 -2.34 -19.08 24.87
N TYR A 320 -1.56 -19.47 23.86
CA TYR A 320 -1.65 -18.96 22.50
C TYR A 320 -3.03 -19.24 21.87
N LEU A 321 -3.51 -20.49 21.95
CA LEU A 321 -4.86 -20.86 21.49
C LEU A 321 -5.94 -19.99 22.17
N ASN A 322 -5.85 -19.83 23.49
CA ASN A 322 -6.83 -19.06 24.25
C ASN A 322 -6.77 -17.56 23.95
N ALA A 323 -5.60 -17.02 23.64
CA ALA A 323 -5.45 -15.64 23.19
C ALA A 323 -6.13 -15.41 21.83
N ILE A 324 -5.92 -16.31 20.86
CA ILE A 324 -6.61 -16.26 19.55
C ILE A 324 -8.13 -16.33 19.74
N ARG A 325 -8.60 -17.23 20.61
CA ARG A 325 -10.03 -17.40 20.88
C ARG A 325 -10.62 -16.15 21.53
N ALA A 326 -9.92 -15.55 22.49
CA ALA A 326 -10.35 -14.31 23.14
C ALA A 326 -10.45 -13.14 22.15
N GLU A 327 -9.48 -13.00 21.23
CA GLU A 327 -9.53 -11.97 20.17
C GLU A 327 -10.75 -12.15 19.26
N ALA A 328 -11.18 -13.38 19.03
CA ALA A 328 -12.38 -13.70 18.26
C ALA A 328 -13.69 -13.65 19.07
N GLY A 329 -13.66 -13.26 20.35
CA GLY A 329 -14.82 -13.27 21.24
C GLY A 329 -15.31 -14.67 21.63
N ALA A 330 -14.49 -15.71 21.45
CA ALA A 330 -14.78 -17.08 21.82
C ALA A 330 -14.28 -17.40 23.25
N PRO A 331 -14.95 -18.29 23.99
CA PRO A 331 -14.55 -18.65 25.35
C PRO A 331 -13.21 -19.42 25.36
N GLN A 332 -12.45 -19.24 26.44
CA GLN A 332 -11.21 -19.98 26.69
C GLN A 332 -11.50 -21.47 26.92
N VAL A 333 -10.52 -22.32 26.60
CA VAL A 333 -10.60 -23.77 26.71
C VAL A 333 -9.36 -24.32 27.43
N THR A 334 -9.59 -25.26 28.33
CA THR A 334 -8.56 -25.92 29.15
C THR A 334 -8.63 -27.45 29.06
N SER A 335 -9.71 -28.00 28.51
CA SER A 335 -9.90 -29.45 28.39
C SER A 335 -10.49 -29.87 27.03
N LEU A 336 -10.35 -31.16 26.71
CA LEU A 336 -10.93 -31.74 25.49
C LEU A 336 -12.46 -31.68 25.47
N ALA A 337 -13.11 -31.74 26.65
CA ALA A 337 -14.56 -31.67 26.75
C ALA A 337 -15.09 -30.28 26.35
N GLU A 338 -14.43 -29.22 26.82
CA GLU A 338 -14.75 -27.83 26.45
C GLU A 338 -14.48 -27.56 24.97
N LEU A 339 -13.37 -28.08 24.45
CA LEU A 339 -12.96 -27.86 23.06
C LEU A 339 -13.96 -28.48 22.05
N LYS A 340 -14.56 -29.63 22.38
CA LYS A 340 -15.62 -30.28 21.57
C LYS A 340 -16.93 -29.48 21.54
N GLN A 341 -17.20 -28.67 22.56
CA GLN A 341 -18.40 -27.82 22.62
C GLN A 341 -18.25 -26.55 21.78
N HIS A 342 -17.02 -26.19 21.40
CA HIS A 342 -16.72 -24.92 20.74
C HIS A 342 -15.97 -25.09 19.41
N LEU A 343 -16.61 -25.78 18.46
CA LEU A 343 -16.13 -25.88 17.08
C LEU A 343 -16.56 -24.64 16.25
N PRO A 344 -15.70 -24.13 15.34
CA PRO A 344 -14.34 -24.59 15.07
C PRO A 344 -13.34 -24.21 16.18
N ILE A 345 -12.33 -25.07 16.40
CA ILE A 345 -11.33 -24.92 17.48
C ILE A 345 -10.56 -23.60 17.33
N ILE A 346 -10.05 -23.38 16.11
CA ILE A 346 -9.48 -22.11 15.68
C ILE A 346 -10.62 -21.31 15.04
N PRO A 347 -10.93 -20.10 15.55
CA PRO A 347 -11.95 -19.25 14.97
C PRO A 347 -11.68 -18.92 13.50
N GLU A 348 -12.73 -18.91 12.67
CA GLU A 348 -12.60 -18.54 11.26
C GLU A 348 -12.05 -17.12 11.08
N THR A 349 -12.41 -16.19 11.97
CA THR A 349 -11.91 -14.81 12.01
C THR A 349 -10.40 -14.72 12.17
N TYR A 350 -9.75 -15.73 12.77
CA TYR A 350 -8.30 -15.83 12.82
C TYR A 350 -7.72 -16.38 11.51
N ALA A 351 -8.31 -17.44 10.96
CA ALA A 351 -7.81 -18.09 9.74
C ALA A 351 -8.03 -17.25 8.47
N VAL A 352 -9.05 -16.39 8.46
CA VAL A 352 -9.47 -15.59 7.32
C VAL A 352 -8.98 -14.15 7.47
N GLN A 353 -8.11 -13.69 6.58
CA GLN A 353 -7.57 -12.32 6.60
C GLN A 353 -8.55 -11.28 6.05
N SER A 354 -9.51 -11.71 5.23
CA SER A 354 -10.57 -10.88 4.68
C SER A 354 -11.88 -11.67 4.61
N SER A 355 -12.78 -11.47 5.57
CA SER A 355 -14.12 -12.11 5.62
C SER A 355 -15.12 -11.50 4.62
N ALA A 356 -14.63 -10.67 3.70
CA ALA A 356 -15.43 -9.59 3.15
C ALA A 356 -16.03 -9.85 1.77
N PHE A 357 -15.88 -10.99 1.10
CA PHE A 357 -16.40 -11.13 -0.28
C PHE A 357 -17.91 -10.83 -0.38
N LYS A 358 -18.70 -11.39 0.54
CA LYS A 358 -20.15 -11.16 0.61
C LYS A 358 -20.49 -9.72 1.03
N SER A 359 -19.91 -9.21 2.12
CA SER A 359 -20.19 -7.85 2.63
C SER A 359 -19.61 -6.73 1.74
N THR A 360 -18.53 -7.00 1.02
CA THR A 360 -17.87 -6.07 0.10
C THR A 360 -18.62 -5.96 -1.22
N LEU A 361 -19.13 -7.06 -1.78
CA LEU A 361 -19.86 -7.01 -3.05
C LEU A 361 -21.35 -6.74 -2.88
N SER A 362 -22.00 -7.22 -1.82
CA SER A 362 -23.44 -6.99 -1.62
C SER A 362 -23.77 -5.51 -1.56
N ASP A 363 -22.96 -4.72 -0.85
CA ASP A 363 -23.29 -3.33 -0.56
C ASP A 363 -22.50 -2.34 -1.44
N LEU A 364 -21.71 -2.84 -2.39
CA LEU A 364 -20.87 -2.01 -3.26
C LEU A 364 -21.68 -0.95 -4.02
N TYR A 365 -22.87 -1.31 -4.51
CA TYR A 365 -23.73 -0.38 -5.24
C TYR A 365 -24.31 0.72 -4.32
N ILE A 366 -24.63 0.40 -3.06
CA ILE A 366 -25.12 1.39 -2.07
C ILE A 366 -24.01 2.38 -1.74
N ARG A 367 -22.80 1.87 -1.52
CA ARG A 367 -21.63 2.71 -1.24
C ARG A 367 -21.28 3.62 -2.42
N ALA A 368 -21.27 3.07 -3.64
CA ALA A 368 -21.07 3.85 -4.86
C ALA A 368 -22.13 4.95 -5.01
N ALA A 369 -23.39 4.65 -4.66
CA ALA A 369 -24.47 5.64 -4.63
C ALA A 369 -24.18 6.77 -3.63
N GLY A 370 -23.85 6.42 -2.38
CA GLY A 370 -23.55 7.38 -1.32
C GLY A 370 -22.38 8.29 -1.69
N VAL A 371 -21.28 7.71 -2.21
CA VAL A 371 -20.12 8.48 -2.70
C VAL A 371 -20.52 9.36 -3.89
N GLY A 372 -21.27 8.83 -4.86
CA GLY A 372 -21.73 9.60 -6.02
C GLY A 372 -22.60 10.79 -5.65
N VAL A 373 -23.54 10.60 -4.72
CA VAL A 373 -24.41 11.67 -4.18
C VAL A 373 -23.57 12.70 -3.42
N LEU A 374 -22.66 12.27 -2.54
CA LEU A 374 -21.77 13.16 -1.80
C LEU A 374 -20.97 14.07 -2.73
N PHE A 375 -20.31 13.51 -3.74
CA PHE A 375 -19.54 14.29 -4.71
C PHE A 375 -20.41 15.15 -5.63
N SER A 376 -21.66 14.75 -5.89
CA SER A 376 -22.63 15.56 -6.63
C SER A 376 -23.04 16.79 -5.83
N VAL A 377 -23.41 16.62 -4.56
CA VAL A 377 -23.84 17.71 -3.66
C VAL A 377 -22.70 18.67 -3.38
N THR A 378 -21.51 18.16 -3.02
CA THR A 378 -20.34 19.02 -2.77
C THR A 378 -19.94 19.79 -4.03
N SER A 379 -19.94 19.17 -5.21
CA SER A 379 -19.68 19.87 -6.47
C SER A 379 -20.71 20.97 -6.77
N PHE A 380 -21.97 20.80 -6.35
CA PHE A 380 -23.02 21.80 -6.51
C PHE A 380 -22.80 23.03 -5.61
N LEU A 381 -22.29 22.84 -4.39
CA LEU A 381 -21.90 23.97 -3.52
C LEU A 381 -20.84 24.87 -4.15
N PHE A 382 -19.94 24.29 -4.96
CA PHE A 382 -18.89 25.03 -5.69
C PHE A 382 -19.30 25.43 -7.12
N THR A 383 -20.61 25.48 -7.43
CA THR A 383 -21.13 25.95 -8.73
C THR A 383 -20.51 27.27 -9.18
N PRO A 384 -20.33 28.31 -8.34
CA PRO A 384 -19.74 29.57 -8.78
C PRO A 384 -18.34 29.43 -9.38
N LEU A 385 -17.46 28.66 -8.72
CA LEU A 385 -16.11 28.41 -9.20
C LEU A 385 -16.10 27.53 -10.46
N ASN A 386 -16.97 26.51 -10.47
CA ASN A 386 -17.11 25.62 -11.63
C ASN A 386 -17.62 26.36 -12.86
N PHE A 387 -18.58 27.28 -12.68
CA PHE A 387 -19.09 28.14 -13.73
C PHE A 387 -17.99 29.04 -14.32
N LEU A 388 -17.26 29.78 -13.48
CA LEU A 388 -16.14 30.62 -13.92
C LEU A 388 -15.04 29.81 -14.63
N SER A 389 -14.74 28.60 -14.13
CA SER A 389 -13.84 27.69 -14.81
C SER A 389 -14.35 27.33 -16.21
N VAL A 390 -15.63 27.03 -16.36
CA VAL A 390 -16.21 26.61 -17.65
C VAL A 390 -16.29 27.77 -18.64
N GLU A 391 -16.69 28.97 -18.21
CA GLU A 391 -16.66 30.16 -19.08
C GLU A 391 -15.27 30.42 -19.64
N GLN A 392 -14.24 30.39 -18.79
CA GLN A 392 -12.85 30.59 -19.24
C GLN A 392 -12.33 29.43 -20.06
N GLN A 393 -12.71 28.19 -19.73
CA GLN A 393 -12.36 27.00 -20.49
C GLN A 393 -12.91 27.08 -21.91
N LEU A 394 -14.16 27.50 -22.07
CA LEU A 394 -14.82 27.57 -23.37
C LEU A 394 -14.50 28.87 -24.13
N GLY A 395 -14.21 29.96 -23.41
CA GLY A 395 -14.01 31.29 -23.99
C GLY A 395 -15.31 31.99 -24.38
N VAL A 396 -16.42 31.63 -23.74
CA VAL A 396 -17.77 32.17 -24.02
C VAL A 396 -18.47 32.49 -22.71
N PHE A 397 -19.36 33.48 -22.76
CA PHE A 397 -20.22 33.85 -21.63
C PHE A 397 -21.52 33.05 -21.66
N LEU A 398 -22.15 32.93 -20.48
CA LEU A 398 -23.49 32.38 -20.36
C LEU A 398 -24.49 33.12 -21.27
N VAL A 399 -25.20 32.34 -22.10
CA VAL A 399 -26.22 32.85 -23.03
C VAL A 399 -27.63 32.66 -22.46
N ARG A 400 -27.85 31.57 -21.70
CA ARG A 400 -29.16 31.22 -21.15
C ARG A 400 -29.12 30.78 -19.71
N GLY A 401 -30.19 31.11 -18.98
CA GLY A 401 -30.32 30.76 -17.58
C GLY A 401 -29.38 31.60 -16.71
N ASN A 402 -29.02 31.06 -15.55
CA ASN A 402 -28.10 31.67 -14.62
C ASN A 402 -27.09 30.63 -14.13
N MET A 403 -26.12 31.06 -13.35
CA MET A 403 -25.09 30.21 -12.75
C MET A 403 -25.69 28.99 -12.01
N TRP A 404 -26.80 29.17 -11.29
CA TRP A 404 -27.45 28.11 -10.52
C TRP A 404 -28.18 27.10 -11.41
N SER A 405 -28.85 27.53 -12.48
CA SER A 405 -29.45 26.60 -13.42
C SER A 405 -28.39 25.78 -14.17
N PHE A 406 -27.24 26.36 -14.48
CA PHE A 406 -26.07 25.61 -14.94
C PHE A 406 -25.60 24.60 -13.88
N GLY A 407 -25.50 25.02 -12.61
CA GLY A 407 -25.20 24.16 -11.48
C GLY A 407 -26.14 22.97 -11.36
N PHE A 408 -27.45 23.20 -11.48
CA PHE A 408 -28.48 22.16 -11.45
C PHE A 408 -28.33 21.19 -12.63
N GLY A 409 -28.02 21.68 -13.83
CA GLY A 409 -27.73 20.82 -14.98
C GLY A 409 -26.52 19.91 -14.73
N MET A 410 -25.45 20.45 -14.17
CA MET A 410 -24.25 19.67 -13.81
C MET A 410 -24.52 18.69 -12.67
N PHE A 411 -25.33 19.07 -11.69
CA PHE A 411 -25.80 18.20 -10.61
C PHE A 411 -26.63 17.03 -11.15
N ALA A 412 -27.62 17.30 -12.00
CA ALA A 412 -28.43 16.29 -12.67
C ALA A 412 -27.57 15.32 -13.48
N LYS A 413 -26.57 15.83 -14.22
CA LYS A 413 -25.59 15.01 -14.93
C LYS A 413 -24.81 14.08 -13.99
N ASN A 414 -24.43 14.53 -12.80
CA ASN A 414 -23.73 13.70 -11.82
C ASN A 414 -24.67 12.68 -11.14
N LEU A 415 -25.94 13.01 -10.94
CA LEU A 415 -26.94 12.05 -10.49
C LEU A 415 -27.19 10.96 -11.55
N VAL A 416 -27.34 11.32 -12.82
CA VAL A 416 -27.47 10.35 -13.94
C VAL A 416 -26.25 9.42 -13.99
N PHE A 417 -25.04 9.97 -13.84
CA PHE A 417 -23.82 9.17 -13.72
C PHE A 417 -23.94 8.16 -12.58
N THR A 418 -24.31 8.63 -11.38
CA THR A 418 -24.40 7.82 -10.17
C THR A 418 -25.46 6.73 -10.31
N THR A 419 -26.64 7.05 -10.83
CA THR A 419 -27.71 6.08 -11.07
C THR A 419 -27.28 4.98 -12.06
N ALA A 420 -26.68 5.36 -13.19
CA ALA A 420 -26.20 4.39 -14.17
C ALA A 420 -25.11 3.49 -13.58
N GLN A 421 -24.20 4.06 -12.80
CA GLN A 421 -23.16 3.33 -12.08
C GLN A 421 -23.77 2.30 -11.10
N CYS A 422 -24.72 2.72 -10.29
CA CYS A 422 -25.37 1.86 -9.29
C CYS A 422 -26.17 0.72 -9.93
N LEU A 423 -26.90 1.00 -11.01
CA LEU A 423 -27.64 -0.02 -11.74
C LEU A 423 -26.70 -1.07 -12.35
N PHE A 424 -25.57 -0.63 -12.91
CA PHE A 424 -24.56 -1.54 -13.43
C PHE A 424 -23.95 -2.40 -12.31
N LEU A 425 -23.52 -1.78 -11.21
CA LEU A 425 -22.95 -2.49 -10.07
C LEU A 425 -23.96 -3.49 -9.48
N PHE A 426 -25.21 -3.10 -9.31
CA PHE A 426 -26.28 -3.98 -8.83
C PHE A 426 -26.46 -5.20 -9.74
N ALA A 427 -26.45 -5.02 -11.05
CA ALA A 427 -26.56 -6.14 -12.00
C ALA A 427 -25.35 -7.09 -11.89
N VAL A 428 -24.13 -6.55 -11.81
CA VAL A 428 -22.88 -7.32 -11.67
C VAL A 428 -22.85 -8.08 -10.34
N THR A 429 -23.12 -7.41 -9.22
CA THR A 429 -23.04 -8.01 -7.89
C THR A 429 -24.15 -9.05 -7.68
N ARG A 430 -25.36 -8.82 -8.20
CA ARG A 430 -26.44 -9.82 -8.15
C ARG A 430 -26.12 -11.07 -8.95
N ARG A 431 -25.41 -10.94 -10.08
CA ARG A 431 -24.92 -12.08 -10.86
C ARG A 431 -23.84 -12.84 -10.09
N ALA A 432 -22.88 -12.14 -9.49
CA ALA A 432 -21.82 -12.74 -8.69
C ALA A 432 -22.35 -13.46 -7.44
N ALA A 433 -23.32 -12.86 -6.74
CA ALA A 433 -23.92 -13.43 -5.53
C ALA A 433 -24.67 -14.76 -5.79
N LYS A 434 -25.19 -14.98 -7.00
CA LYS A 434 -25.81 -16.26 -7.39
C LYS A 434 -24.80 -17.38 -7.61
N GLN A 435 -23.52 -17.06 -7.80
CA GLN A 435 -22.47 -18.02 -8.14
C GLN A 435 -21.63 -18.45 -6.92
N HIS A 436 -21.76 -17.77 -5.78
CA HIS A 436 -20.93 -18.01 -4.60
C HIS A 436 -21.79 -18.24 -3.35
N HIS A 437 -21.87 -19.51 -2.91
CA HIS A 437 -22.60 -19.92 -1.71
C HIS A 437 -21.73 -19.99 -0.45
N SER A 438 -20.40 -19.96 -0.57
CA SER A 438 -19.47 -20.08 0.56
C SER A 438 -19.05 -18.73 1.11
N SER A 439 -18.83 -18.67 2.43
CA SER A 439 -18.20 -17.55 3.15
C SER A 439 -16.69 -17.39 2.83
N VAL A 440 -16.16 -18.19 1.90
CA VAL A 440 -14.73 -18.33 1.67
C VAL A 440 -14.21 -17.22 0.76
N VAL A 441 -13.05 -16.69 1.18
CA VAL A 441 -12.40 -15.42 0.83
C VAL A 441 -12.00 -15.28 -0.64
N MET A 442 -11.63 -16.39 -1.27
CA MET A 442 -11.17 -16.43 -2.65
C MET A 442 -12.14 -17.25 -3.48
N LYS A 443 -12.32 -16.92 -4.75
CA LYS A 443 -13.03 -17.79 -5.69
C LYS A 443 -12.28 -19.12 -5.77
N THR A 444 -12.70 -20.11 -4.98
CA THR A 444 -12.02 -21.42 -4.83
C THR A 444 -12.00 -22.20 -6.14
N ASP A 445 -12.96 -21.92 -7.03
CA ASP A 445 -13.18 -22.67 -8.26
C ASP A 445 -12.62 -21.95 -9.51
N ALA A 446 -11.98 -20.79 -9.33
CA ALA A 446 -11.34 -20.06 -10.43
C ALA A 446 -9.85 -20.42 -10.51
N PRO A 447 -9.33 -20.88 -11.67
CA PRO A 447 -7.90 -21.08 -11.84
C PRO A 447 -7.16 -19.75 -11.68
N CYS A 448 -6.02 -19.79 -10.99
CA CYS A 448 -5.12 -18.63 -10.91
C CYS A 448 -4.33 -18.54 -12.22
N GLU A 449 -4.93 -17.96 -13.26
CA GLU A 449 -4.33 -17.89 -14.60
C GLU A 449 -3.27 -16.79 -14.74
N SER A 450 -3.11 -15.92 -13.74
CA SER A 450 -2.23 -14.75 -13.80
C SER A 450 -0.91 -15.02 -13.09
N ALA A 451 0.21 -14.76 -13.78
CA ALA A 451 1.54 -14.67 -13.16
C ALA A 451 1.76 -13.34 -12.40
N VAL A 452 0.83 -12.37 -12.53
CA VAL A 452 1.01 -11.02 -12.00
C VAL A 452 0.52 -10.89 -10.56
N ALA A 453 -0.63 -11.48 -10.24
CA ALA A 453 -1.31 -11.39 -8.94
C ALA A 453 -2.43 -12.42 -8.82
N ASP A 454 -2.91 -12.68 -7.60
CA ASP A 454 -4.04 -13.58 -7.35
C ASP A 454 -5.39 -12.92 -7.66
N LEU A 455 -5.87 -13.11 -8.88
CA LEU A 455 -7.15 -12.53 -9.33
C LEU A 455 -8.38 -13.10 -8.60
N ARG A 456 -8.22 -14.13 -7.76
CA ARG A 456 -9.29 -14.67 -6.92
C ARG A 456 -9.61 -13.76 -5.73
N HIS A 457 -8.70 -12.84 -5.38
CA HIS A 457 -8.86 -11.93 -4.26
C HIS A 457 -9.98 -10.89 -4.50
N PRO A 458 -10.88 -10.63 -3.52
CA PRO A 458 -12.05 -9.75 -3.69
C PRO A 458 -11.72 -8.35 -4.21
N TYR A 459 -10.57 -7.82 -3.80
CA TYR A 459 -10.06 -6.52 -4.24
C TYR A 459 -10.11 -6.34 -5.77
N TYR A 460 -9.61 -7.30 -6.55
CA TYR A 460 -9.53 -7.16 -8.00
C TYR A 460 -10.91 -7.15 -8.66
N GLU A 461 -11.89 -7.85 -8.08
CA GLU A 461 -13.28 -7.81 -8.53
C GLU A 461 -13.95 -6.46 -8.24
N VAL A 462 -13.67 -5.87 -7.07
CA VAL A 462 -14.14 -4.51 -6.76
C VAL A 462 -13.53 -3.51 -7.74
N VAL A 463 -12.21 -3.53 -7.95
CA VAL A 463 -11.53 -2.62 -8.87
C VAL A 463 -12.11 -2.73 -10.27
N ARG A 464 -12.27 -3.95 -10.80
CA ARG A 464 -12.87 -4.19 -12.13
C ARG A 464 -14.31 -3.68 -12.22
N SER A 465 -15.13 -4.02 -11.22
CA SER A 465 -16.55 -3.64 -11.19
C SER A 465 -16.73 -2.13 -11.09
N VAL A 466 -15.96 -1.48 -10.21
CA VAL A 466 -15.96 -0.02 -10.04
C VAL A 466 -15.47 0.66 -11.32
N ALA A 467 -14.34 0.25 -11.88
CA ALA A 467 -13.80 0.80 -13.12
C ALA A 467 -14.81 0.69 -14.28
N ALA A 468 -15.40 -0.50 -14.51
CA ALA A 468 -16.40 -0.70 -15.53
C ALA A 468 -17.66 0.16 -15.29
N SER A 469 -18.13 0.24 -14.04
CA SER A 469 -19.29 1.08 -13.68
C SER A 469 -19.04 2.56 -13.96
N CYS A 470 -17.80 3.04 -13.75
CA CYS A 470 -17.41 4.42 -14.05
C CYS A 470 -17.43 4.70 -15.56
N VAL A 471 -17.01 3.74 -16.39
CA VAL A 471 -17.11 3.86 -17.86
C VAL A 471 -18.57 3.96 -18.28
N VAL A 472 -19.43 3.06 -17.79
CA VAL A 472 -20.86 3.06 -18.10
C VAL A 472 -21.51 4.37 -17.65
N GLY A 473 -21.29 4.78 -16.40
CA GLY A 473 -21.79 6.06 -15.89
C GLY A 473 -21.31 7.24 -16.72
N HIS A 474 -20.06 7.23 -17.18
CA HIS A 474 -19.52 8.29 -18.04
C HIS A 474 -20.23 8.36 -19.39
N LEU A 475 -20.36 7.22 -20.07
CA LEU A 475 -20.99 7.16 -21.39
C LEU A 475 -22.47 7.55 -21.33
N VAL A 476 -23.19 7.12 -20.29
CA VAL A 476 -24.62 7.46 -20.10
C VAL A 476 -24.83 8.93 -19.73
N SER A 477 -23.92 9.52 -18.93
CA SER A 477 -24.04 10.92 -18.49
C SER A 477 -23.42 11.93 -19.46
N CYS A 478 -22.63 11.49 -20.45
CA CYS A 478 -21.98 12.36 -21.43
C CYS A 478 -22.97 13.21 -22.25
N PRO A 479 -24.07 12.65 -22.79
CA PRO A 479 -25.08 13.43 -23.51
C PRO A 479 -25.70 14.53 -22.65
N VAL A 480 -25.97 14.24 -21.38
CA VAL A 480 -26.53 15.22 -20.44
C VAL A 480 -25.53 16.35 -20.22
N SER A 481 -24.24 16.04 -20.03
CA SER A 481 -23.20 17.05 -19.88
C SER A 481 -23.12 17.97 -21.10
N ASN A 482 -23.11 17.41 -22.30
CA ASN A 482 -23.00 18.18 -23.54
C ASN A 482 -24.29 18.96 -23.83
N TRP A 483 -25.45 18.41 -23.47
CA TRP A 483 -26.73 19.12 -23.54
C TRP A 483 -26.78 20.33 -22.60
N VAL A 484 -26.32 20.21 -21.35
CA VAL A 484 -26.22 21.33 -20.40
C VAL A 484 -25.29 22.41 -20.96
N LEU A 485 -24.11 22.04 -21.45
CA LEU A 485 -23.18 22.99 -22.06
C LEU A 485 -23.81 23.69 -23.27
N TYR A 486 -24.49 22.95 -24.14
CA TYR A 486 -25.18 23.50 -25.30
C TYR A 486 -26.31 24.45 -24.91
N TYR A 487 -27.15 24.07 -23.95
CA TYR A 487 -28.29 24.89 -23.52
C TYR A 487 -27.83 26.25 -22.99
N HIS A 488 -26.80 26.25 -22.14
CA HIS A 488 -26.31 27.44 -21.45
C HIS A 488 -25.37 28.32 -22.28
N PHE A 489 -24.51 27.73 -23.11
CA PHE A 489 -23.45 28.44 -23.83
C PHE A 489 -23.60 28.40 -25.36
N GLY A 490 -24.52 27.60 -25.89
CA GLY A 490 -24.80 27.47 -27.33
C GLY A 490 -25.90 28.41 -27.82
N ARG A 491 -26.02 28.54 -29.14
CA ARG A 491 -27.09 29.29 -29.80
C ARG A 491 -28.42 28.52 -29.81
N GLN A 492 -29.52 29.19 -30.12
CA GLN A 492 -30.80 28.54 -30.41
C GLN A 492 -30.73 27.83 -31.75
N HIS A 493 -30.85 26.51 -31.73
CA HIS A 493 -31.24 25.75 -32.91
C HIS A 493 -32.66 25.19 -32.72
N PRO A 494 -33.49 25.18 -33.78
CA PRO A 494 -34.73 24.45 -33.76
C PRO A 494 -34.47 22.94 -33.74
N GLY A 495 -35.13 22.23 -32.83
CA GLY A 495 -35.09 20.76 -32.73
C GLY A 495 -34.02 20.18 -31.79
N PRO A 496 -34.11 18.87 -31.49
CA PRO A 496 -33.15 18.17 -30.64
C PRO A 496 -31.81 17.95 -31.34
N LEU A 497 -30.71 18.06 -30.60
CA LEU A 497 -29.39 17.72 -31.12
C LEU A 497 -29.26 16.19 -31.33
N PRO A 498 -28.59 15.74 -32.41
CA PRO A 498 -28.39 14.32 -32.64
C PRO A 498 -27.50 13.71 -31.55
N LEU A 499 -27.82 12.50 -31.10
CA LEU A 499 -27.09 11.80 -30.04
C LEU A 499 -25.59 11.66 -30.36
N ARG A 500 -25.23 11.43 -31.64
CA ARG A 500 -23.83 11.36 -32.09
C ARG A 500 -23.05 12.62 -31.73
N LEU A 501 -23.66 13.79 -31.82
CA LEU A 501 -23.05 15.07 -31.47
C LEU A 501 -22.98 15.24 -29.95
N LEU A 502 -24.04 14.86 -29.24
CA LEU A 502 -24.08 14.87 -27.76
C LEU A 502 -23.09 13.88 -27.12
N MET A 503 -22.66 12.85 -27.83
CA MET A 503 -21.62 11.90 -27.38
C MET A 503 -20.19 12.35 -27.68
N ARG A 504 -19.97 13.54 -28.26
CA ARG A 504 -18.64 13.98 -28.69
C ARG A 504 -17.66 14.01 -27.53
N GLY A 505 -16.55 13.29 -27.72
CA GLY A 505 -15.46 13.14 -26.77
C GLY A 505 -15.75 12.26 -25.56
N GLY A 506 -16.89 11.57 -25.51
CA GLY A 506 -17.17 10.57 -24.47
C GLY A 506 -16.09 9.49 -24.41
N LEU A 507 -15.74 8.87 -25.54
CA LEU A 507 -14.69 7.84 -25.60
C LEU A 507 -13.29 8.38 -25.23
N LEU A 508 -12.97 9.62 -25.62
CA LEU A 508 -11.66 10.21 -25.37
C LEU A 508 -11.42 10.54 -23.89
N LEU A 509 -12.49 10.79 -23.12
CA LEU A 509 -12.42 11.10 -21.70
C LEU A 509 -12.53 9.86 -20.80
N THR A 510 -12.95 8.71 -21.35
CA THR A 510 -13.09 7.44 -20.62
C THR A 510 -11.88 7.05 -19.77
N PRO A 511 -10.62 7.13 -20.24
CA PRO A 511 -9.47 6.74 -19.42
C PRO A 511 -9.34 7.53 -18.12
N PHE A 512 -9.71 8.82 -18.13
CA PHE A 512 -9.71 9.65 -16.92
C PHE A 512 -10.88 9.33 -15.99
N CYS A 513 -12.00 8.87 -16.55
CA CYS A 513 -13.18 8.52 -15.77
C CYS A 513 -13.00 7.21 -14.97
N LEU A 514 -12.05 6.36 -15.34
CA LEU A 514 -11.67 5.19 -14.54
C LEU A 514 -11.17 5.59 -13.15
N PHE A 515 -10.35 6.63 -13.09
CA PHE A 515 -9.69 7.07 -11.87
C PHE A 515 -10.39 8.25 -11.18
N LEU A 516 -11.00 9.15 -11.96
CA LEU A 516 -11.63 10.36 -11.47
C LEU A 516 -12.96 10.60 -12.18
N PRO A 517 -13.98 9.74 -11.95
CA PRO A 517 -15.26 9.83 -12.65
C PRO A 517 -15.98 11.17 -12.42
N LEU A 518 -16.04 11.60 -11.16
CA LEU A 518 -16.62 12.85 -10.70
C LEU A 518 -15.52 13.85 -10.31
N GLN A 519 -15.88 15.12 -10.14
CA GLN A 519 -14.90 16.15 -9.80
C GLN A 519 -14.35 15.93 -8.39
N ALA A 520 -13.02 15.89 -8.27
CA ALA A 520 -12.29 15.66 -7.02
C ALA A 520 -12.73 14.39 -6.25
N SER A 521 -13.31 13.40 -6.94
CA SER A 521 -13.81 12.16 -6.35
C SER A 521 -12.69 11.18 -6.03
N TRP A 522 -11.89 11.55 -5.03
CA TRP A 522 -10.66 10.88 -4.62
C TRP A 522 -10.86 9.44 -4.15
N VAL A 523 -12.05 9.09 -3.66
CA VAL A 523 -12.42 7.73 -3.25
C VAL A 523 -12.28 6.73 -4.40
N TYR A 524 -12.63 7.11 -5.64
CA TYR A 524 -12.54 6.22 -6.81
C TYR A 524 -11.10 5.97 -7.23
N TRP A 525 -10.27 7.01 -7.25
CA TRP A 525 -8.84 6.86 -7.50
C TRP A 525 -8.21 5.97 -6.44
N TYR A 526 -8.57 6.23 -5.18
CA TYR A 526 -8.04 5.49 -4.06
C TYR A 526 -8.39 4.01 -4.12
N GLU A 527 -9.65 3.67 -4.39
CA GLU A 527 -10.03 2.26 -4.49
C GLU A 527 -9.32 1.55 -5.65
N THR A 528 -9.15 2.23 -6.79
CA THR A 528 -8.62 1.60 -8.00
C THR A 528 -7.09 1.50 -8.01
N VAL A 529 -6.37 2.61 -7.83
CA VAL A 529 -4.91 2.65 -7.94
C VAL A 529 -4.27 3.03 -6.62
N GLY A 530 -4.89 3.92 -5.84
CA GLY A 530 -4.31 4.41 -4.59
C GLY A 530 -4.06 3.29 -3.58
N SER A 531 -4.95 2.32 -3.48
CA SER A 531 -4.83 1.15 -2.60
C SER A 531 -3.76 0.14 -3.02
N LEU A 532 -3.25 0.24 -4.26
CA LEU A 532 -2.05 -0.50 -4.66
C LEU A 532 -0.79 0.16 -4.10
N ILE A 533 -0.79 1.48 -3.97
CA ILE A 533 0.38 2.28 -3.61
C ILE A 533 0.46 2.45 -2.09
N ILE A 534 -0.67 2.82 -1.49
CA ILE A 534 -0.82 3.10 -0.06
C ILE A 534 -1.48 1.86 0.57
N PRO A 535 -0.80 1.15 1.48
CA PRO A 535 -1.15 -0.20 1.92
C PRO A 535 -2.32 -0.22 2.92
N THR A 536 -3.46 0.37 2.55
CA THR A 536 -4.63 0.39 3.41
C THR A 536 -5.51 -0.82 3.16
N ARG A 537 -5.65 -1.62 4.20
CA ARG A 537 -6.39 -2.87 4.12
C ARG A 537 -7.92 -2.65 4.12
N SER A 538 -8.40 -1.55 4.74
CA SER A 538 -9.78 -1.06 4.69
C SER A 538 -9.95 0.16 3.78
N SER A 539 -11.15 0.32 3.23
CA SER A 539 -11.58 1.51 2.50
C SER A 539 -13.10 1.68 2.58
N ILE A 540 -13.63 2.79 2.06
CA ILE A 540 -15.08 2.99 1.95
C ILE A 540 -15.72 1.85 1.15
N PHE A 541 -15.12 1.41 0.03
CA PHE A 541 -15.67 0.35 -0.81
C PHE A 541 -15.37 -1.07 -0.31
N ARG A 542 -14.42 -1.22 0.63
CA ARG A 542 -14.01 -2.48 1.26
C ARG A 542 -13.83 -2.28 2.78
N PRO A 543 -14.90 -2.04 3.55
CA PRO A 543 -14.79 -1.77 4.97
C PRO A 543 -14.28 -3.00 5.73
N ARG A 544 -13.33 -2.79 6.66
CA ARG A 544 -12.86 -3.81 7.61
C ARG A 544 -12.98 -3.29 9.04
N GLU A 545 -14.08 -3.65 9.70
CA GLU A 545 -14.42 -3.15 11.05
C GLU A 545 -13.35 -3.51 12.10
N ASP A 546 -12.70 -4.67 11.95
CA ASP A 546 -11.61 -5.16 12.79
C ASP A 546 -10.35 -4.26 12.76
N LEU A 547 -10.19 -3.47 11.70
CA LEU A 547 -9.05 -2.56 11.55
C LEU A 547 -9.33 -1.14 11.97
N LEU A 548 -10.57 -0.69 11.88
CA LEU A 548 -10.96 0.68 12.21
C LEU A 548 -10.72 1.02 13.68
N GLN A 549 -10.64 -0.01 14.53
CA GLN A 549 -10.42 0.14 15.97
C GLN A 549 -8.93 0.16 16.36
N LYS A 550 -8.00 -0.08 15.42
CA LYS A 550 -6.57 -0.17 15.74
C LYS A 550 -5.92 1.22 15.81
N GLU A 551 -5.10 1.45 16.83
CA GLU A 551 -4.50 2.76 17.15
C GLU A 551 -3.65 3.37 16.02
N TYR A 552 -3.03 2.54 15.18
CA TYR A 552 -2.21 2.98 14.05
C TYR A 552 -3.02 3.42 12.81
N TRP A 553 -4.31 3.06 12.74
CA TRP A 553 -5.15 3.29 11.57
C TRP A 553 -5.35 4.77 11.20
N PRO A 554 -5.53 5.71 12.16
CA PRO A 554 -5.66 7.13 11.87
C PRO A 554 -4.46 7.74 11.12
N HIS A 555 -3.25 7.21 11.32
CA HIS A 555 -2.05 7.72 10.65
C HIS A 555 -2.03 7.35 9.16
N TYR A 556 -2.16 6.06 8.82
CA TYR A 556 -2.25 5.59 7.44
C TYR A 556 -3.41 6.24 6.68
N ARG A 557 -4.50 6.54 7.37
CA ARG A 557 -5.64 7.27 6.83
C ARG A 557 -5.30 8.69 6.38
N MET A 558 -4.51 9.44 7.16
CA MET A 558 -4.14 10.81 6.79
C MET A 558 -3.21 10.82 5.58
N ASP A 559 -2.24 9.92 5.52
CA ASP A 559 -1.34 9.79 4.38
C ASP A 559 -2.10 9.34 3.12
N ALA A 560 -3.03 8.41 3.27
CA ALA A 560 -3.97 8.01 2.22
C ALA A 560 -4.76 9.21 1.65
N LEU A 561 -5.29 10.06 2.52
CA LEU A 561 -6.03 11.26 2.12
C LEU A 561 -5.14 12.28 1.40
N PHE A 562 -3.95 12.57 1.91
CA PHE A 562 -3.01 13.48 1.25
C PHE A 562 -2.54 12.94 -0.11
N GLY A 563 -2.20 11.66 -0.17
CA GLY A 563 -1.85 10.98 -1.43
C GLY A 563 -2.98 11.03 -2.45
N ALA A 564 -4.22 10.78 -2.00
CA ALA A 564 -5.40 10.87 -2.86
C ALA A 564 -5.68 12.29 -3.34
N ALA A 565 -5.50 13.30 -2.49
CA ALA A 565 -5.59 14.71 -2.91
C ALA A 565 -4.57 15.02 -4.00
N ALA A 566 -3.29 14.70 -3.78
CA ALA A 566 -2.23 15.00 -4.73
C ALA A 566 -2.43 14.27 -6.08
N ALA A 567 -2.76 12.98 -6.04
CA ALA A 567 -2.97 12.19 -7.24
C ALA A 567 -4.19 12.64 -8.04
N THR A 568 -5.31 12.94 -7.37
CA THR A 568 -6.49 13.45 -8.06
C THR A 568 -6.27 14.82 -8.68
N LEU A 569 -5.49 15.70 -8.07
CA LEU A 569 -5.09 16.97 -8.67
C LEU A 569 -4.25 16.76 -9.94
N GLY A 570 -3.28 15.84 -9.90
CA GLY A 570 -2.48 15.47 -11.07
C GLY A 570 -3.33 14.91 -12.22
N ILE A 571 -4.23 13.98 -11.91
CA ILE A 571 -5.16 13.39 -12.89
C ILE A 571 -6.11 14.46 -13.43
N ASP A 572 -6.63 15.34 -12.57
CA ASP A 572 -7.53 16.43 -12.99
C ASP A 572 -6.83 17.42 -13.91
N LEU A 573 -5.56 17.75 -13.66
CA LEU A 573 -4.76 18.62 -14.52
C LEU A 573 -4.65 18.04 -15.94
N CYS A 574 -4.29 16.75 -16.06
CA CYS A 574 -4.21 16.04 -17.33
C CYS A 574 -5.59 15.96 -18.01
N ARG A 575 -6.63 15.59 -17.25
CA ARG A 575 -8.01 15.52 -17.73
C ARG A 575 -8.49 16.88 -18.23
N TYR A 576 -8.14 17.97 -17.54
CA TYR A 576 -8.60 19.31 -17.87
C TYR A 576 -8.13 19.76 -19.25
N ALA A 577 -6.87 19.47 -19.61
CA ALA A 577 -6.34 19.77 -20.93
C ALA A 577 -7.13 19.05 -22.05
N VAL A 578 -7.39 17.75 -21.87
CA VAL A 578 -8.16 16.94 -22.83
C VAL A 578 -9.62 17.38 -22.89
N ALA A 579 -10.27 17.58 -21.73
CA ALA A 579 -11.65 18.05 -21.62
C ALA A 579 -11.85 19.43 -22.26
N THR A 580 -10.87 20.32 -22.15
CA THR A 580 -10.90 21.64 -22.81
C THR A 580 -10.97 21.49 -24.32
N ARG A 581 -10.12 20.63 -24.90
CA ARG A 581 -10.12 20.36 -26.34
C ARG A 581 -11.45 19.74 -26.79
N VAL A 582 -11.95 18.75 -26.07
CA VAL A 582 -13.22 18.07 -26.36
C VAL A 582 -14.39 19.06 -26.33
N ARG A 583 -14.54 19.83 -25.26
CA ARG A 583 -15.66 20.76 -25.07
C ARG A 583 -15.67 21.87 -26.12
N ARG A 584 -14.50 22.43 -26.43
CA ARG A 584 -14.36 23.42 -27.51
C ARG A 584 -14.66 22.84 -28.89
N SER A 585 -14.20 21.62 -29.14
CA SER A 585 -14.48 20.89 -30.37
C SER A 585 -15.97 20.65 -30.56
N PHE A 586 -16.69 20.25 -29.50
CA PHE A 586 -18.14 20.12 -29.49
C PHE A 586 -18.86 21.46 -29.76
N LEU A 587 -18.47 22.53 -29.06
CA LEU A 587 -19.07 23.84 -29.32
C LEU A 587 -18.78 24.34 -30.73
N LYS A 588 -17.61 24.05 -31.30
CA LYS A 588 -17.25 24.42 -32.68
C LYS A 588 -18.19 23.83 -33.73
N ASP A 589 -18.70 22.62 -33.55
CA ASP A 589 -19.63 22.06 -34.54
C ASP A 589 -21.04 22.63 -34.39
N VAL A 590 -21.37 23.15 -33.22
CA VAL A 590 -22.69 23.69 -32.90
C VAL A 590 -22.76 25.21 -33.13
N TYR A 591 -21.62 25.89 -33.04
CA TYR A 591 -21.42 27.33 -33.15
C TYR A 591 -19.98 27.62 -33.61
N TYR A 592 -19.70 28.71 -34.33
CA TYR A 592 -18.32 29.19 -34.49
C TYR A 592 -17.94 29.96 -33.21
N PRO A 593 -17.25 29.37 -32.21
CA PRO A 593 -16.82 30.14 -31.04
C PRO A 593 -15.95 31.30 -31.51
N SER A 594 -16.21 32.49 -30.98
CA SER A 594 -15.30 33.62 -31.09
C SER A 594 -13.88 33.14 -30.81
N ALA A 595 -12.90 33.64 -31.57
CA ALA A 595 -11.50 33.41 -31.23
C ALA A 595 -11.31 33.76 -29.74
N VAL A 596 -10.66 32.87 -28.99
CA VAL A 596 -10.52 32.95 -27.52
C VAL A 596 -10.30 34.41 -27.12
N PRO A 597 -11.16 35.05 -26.31
CA PRO A 597 -10.79 36.35 -25.76
C PRO A 597 -9.50 36.11 -24.98
N SER A 598 -8.40 36.66 -25.50
CA SER A 598 -7.06 36.44 -24.97
C SER A 598 -6.93 37.23 -23.67
N PHE A 599 -7.58 36.77 -22.61
CA PHE A 599 -7.29 37.22 -21.26
C PHE A 599 -5.97 36.56 -20.80
N GLY A 600 -4.85 37.03 -21.36
CA GLY A 600 -3.50 36.80 -20.86
C GLY A 600 -2.73 35.57 -21.37
N ARG A 601 -1.45 35.52 -20.96
CA ARG A 601 -0.35 34.65 -21.46
C ARG A 601 -0.54 33.12 -21.31
N ARG A 602 -1.65 32.60 -20.77
CA ARG A 602 -1.79 31.15 -20.47
C ARG A 602 -2.73 30.43 -21.44
N LYS A 603 -2.20 30.04 -22.61
CA LYS A 603 -2.95 29.34 -23.66
C LYS A 603 -3.37 27.90 -23.31
N PHE A 604 -2.68 27.24 -22.37
CA PHE A 604 -2.85 25.80 -22.14
C PHE A 604 -3.87 25.41 -21.06
N LEU A 605 -4.15 26.28 -20.06
CA LEU A 605 -5.01 25.97 -18.91
C LEU A 605 -5.89 27.18 -18.50
N PRO A 606 -6.73 27.71 -19.40
CA PRO A 606 -7.59 28.85 -19.09
C PRO A 606 -8.65 28.45 -18.06
N GLY A 607 -8.82 29.20 -16.98
CA GLY A 607 -9.84 28.89 -15.94
C GLY A 607 -9.43 27.86 -14.88
N TYR A 608 -8.29 27.19 -15.03
CA TYR A 608 -7.93 26.08 -14.14
C TYR A 608 -7.79 26.49 -12.66
N ARG A 609 -7.40 27.73 -12.37
CA ARG A 609 -7.31 28.24 -10.98
C ARG A 609 -8.64 28.12 -10.22
N PHE A 610 -9.77 28.35 -10.90
CA PHE A 610 -11.10 28.26 -10.28
C PHE A 610 -11.48 26.79 -10.06
N ARG A 611 -11.13 25.93 -11.01
CA ARG A 611 -11.30 24.47 -10.87
C ARG A 611 -10.45 23.91 -9.72
N LEU A 612 -9.21 24.37 -9.59
CA LEU A 612 -8.31 23.97 -8.52
C LEU A 612 -8.88 24.37 -7.15
N ALA A 613 -9.34 25.62 -7.01
CA ALA A 613 -10.00 26.09 -5.79
C ALA A 613 -11.28 25.29 -5.47
N ALA A 614 -12.10 24.99 -6.49
CA ALA A 614 -13.28 24.14 -6.32
C ALA A 614 -12.91 22.72 -5.87
N ASN A 615 -11.89 22.11 -6.49
CA ASN A 615 -11.42 20.78 -6.12
C ASN A 615 -10.89 20.73 -4.69
N ALA A 616 -10.14 21.75 -4.25
CA ALA A 616 -9.67 21.85 -2.87
C ALA A 616 -10.86 21.91 -1.89
N GLY A 617 -11.85 22.75 -2.19
CA GLY A 617 -13.07 22.84 -1.37
C GLY A 617 -13.89 21.54 -1.35
N ILE A 618 -14.09 20.89 -2.50
CA ILE A 618 -14.78 19.60 -2.60
C ILE A 618 -14.02 18.54 -1.79
N PHE A 619 -12.70 18.48 -1.92
CA PHE A 619 -11.85 17.56 -1.16
C PHE A 619 -12.01 17.79 0.35
N THR A 620 -11.85 19.02 0.82
CA THR A 620 -11.99 19.35 2.25
C THR A 620 -13.37 18.96 2.79
N ILE A 621 -14.46 19.35 2.12
CA ILE A 621 -15.81 19.04 2.61
C ILE A 621 -16.08 17.52 2.56
N SER A 622 -15.75 16.86 1.44
CA SER A 622 -15.97 15.41 1.31
C SER A 622 -15.14 14.59 2.30
N ALA A 623 -13.87 14.95 2.51
CA ALA A 623 -13.01 14.32 3.49
C ALA A 623 -13.52 14.54 4.92
N SER A 624 -13.95 15.75 5.27
CA SER A 624 -14.54 16.04 6.60
C SER A 624 -15.84 15.29 6.85
N ILE A 625 -16.72 15.18 5.86
CA ILE A 625 -17.97 14.39 5.98
C ILE A 625 -17.62 12.92 6.18
N LEU A 626 -16.76 12.35 5.34
CA LEU A 626 -16.33 10.94 5.47
C LEU A 626 -15.53 10.70 6.77
N HIS A 627 -14.95 11.76 7.35
CA HIS A 627 -14.34 11.74 8.68
C HIS A 627 -15.37 11.66 9.80
N LEU A 628 -16.38 12.51 9.76
CA LEU A 628 -17.43 12.60 10.78
C LEU A 628 -18.31 11.33 10.85
N TYR A 629 -18.59 10.71 9.70
CA TYR A 629 -19.42 9.50 9.61
C TYR A 629 -18.62 8.19 9.77
N THR A 630 -17.35 8.27 10.17
CA THR A 630 -16.45 7.14 10.51
C THR A 630 -16.48 5.95 9.53
N LEU A 631 -16.01 6.15 8.31
CA LEU A 631 -15.54 5.08 7.40
C LEU A 631 -14.40 5.60 6.51
N LEU A 632 -13.18 5.58 7.04
CA LEU A 632 -11.97 5.28 6.26
C LEU A 632 -11.13 4.37 7.13
#